data_AF-A0A932VTD8-F1
#
_entry.id   AF-A0A932VTD8-F1
#
_cell.length_a   1.000
_cell.length_b   1.000
_cell.length_c   1.000
_cell.angle_alpha   90.00
_cell.angle_beta   90.00
_cell.angle_gamma   90.00
#
_symmetry.space_group_name_H-M   'P 1'
#
loop_
_entity.id
_entity.type
_entity.pdbx_description
1 polymer ?
#
loop_
_entity_poly.entity_id
_entity_poly.type
_entity_poly.pdbx_seq_one_letter_code
_entity_poly.pdbx_strand_id
1 'polypeptide(L)'
;MSKLSRKKVYELIDGERKFQDTKWPQDPSLPPSDEMRVIKKLLQLADDGWYITQDNLVAGTKVNPADLEAARKIAGVCVRLMENWGAPRRKVPENITPVKPKRS
;
A
#
# COMPACT_ATOMS: atom_id res chain seq x y z
N MET A 1 -5.31 6.21 -20.15
CA MET A 1 -5.92 6.68 -18.89
C MET A 1 -5.15 7.87 -18.37
N SER A 2 -5.83 8.91 -17.89
CA SER A 2 -5.19 10.03 -17.18
C SER A 2 -4.71 9.58 -15.80
N LYS A 3 -3.65 10.21 -15.30
CA LYS A 3 -3.11 9.94 -13.96
C LYS A 3 -4.17 10.29 -12.90
N LEU A 4 -4.49 9.36 -12.00
CA LEU A 4 -5.41 9.63 -10.89
C LEU A 4 -4.84 10.72 -9.98
N SER A 5 -5.73 11.56 -9.44
CA SER A 5 -5.33 12.53 -8.42
C SER A 5 -4.94 11.83 -7.13
N ARG A 6 -4.03 12.44 -6.35
CA ARG A 6 -3.62 11.89 -5.05
C ARG A 6 -4.80 11.70 -4.09
N LYS A 7 -5.75 12.64 -4.10
CA LYS A 7 -7.00 12.54 -3.34
C LYS A 7 -7.77 11.27 -3.71
N LYS A 8 -7.89 10.99 -5.02
CA LYS A 8 -8.63 9.81 -5.48
C LYS A 8 -7.94 8.49 -5.09
N VAL A 9 -6.61 8.47 -5.09
CA VAL A 9 -5.83 7.32 -4.62
C VAL A 9 -6.12 7.04 -3.14
N TYR A 10 -6.12 8.07 -2.29
CA TYR A 10 -6.44 7.88 -0.87
C TYR A 10 -7.89 7.45 -0.63
N GLU A 11 -8.86 7.99 -1.37
CA GLU A 11 -10.25 7.52 -1.31
C GLU A 11 -10.37 6.00 -1.60
N LEU A 12 -9.62 5.50 -2.58
CA LEU A 12 -9.61 4.07 -2.93
C LEU A 12 -8.95 3.21 -1.85
N ILE A 13 -7.88 3.69 -1.22
CA ILE A 13 -7.20 3.00 -0.12
C ILE A 13 -8.10 2.98 1.12
N ASP A 14 -8.74 4.10 1.46
CA ASP A 14 -9.67 4.19 2.58
C ASP A 14 -10.90 3.29 2.37
N GLY A 15 -11.41 3.22 1.14
CA GLY A 15 -12.49 2.30 0.77
C GLY A 15 -12.08 0.84 0.93
N GLU A 16 -10.86 0.47 0.52
CA GLU A 16 -10.31 -0.88 0.74
C GLU A 16 -10.16 -1.19 2.23
N ARG A 17 -9.67 -0.24 3.03
CA ARG A 17 -9.54 -0.42 4.49
C ARG A 17 -10.90 -0.67 5.13
N LYS A 18 -11.90 0.17 4.83
CA LYS A 18 -13.28 -0.03 5.32
C LYS A 18 -13.84 -1.40 4.93
N PHE A 19 -13.58 -1.84 3.69
CA PHE A 19 -14.00 -3.16 3.25
C PHE A 19 -13.31 -4.28 4.05
N GLN A 20 -12.00 -4.18 4.29
CA GLN A 20 -11.26 -5.13 5.11
C GLN A 20 -11.78 -5.18 6.55
N ASP A 21 -12.01 -4.02 7.17
CA ASP A 21 -12.54 -3.92 8.54
C ASP A 21 -13.95 -4.50 8.64
N THR A 22 -14.78 -4.31 7.62
CA THR A 22 -16.14 -4.87 7.57
C THR A 22 -16.14 -6.38 7.37
N LYS A 23 -15.25 -6.88 6.49
CA LYS A 23 -15.25 -8.29 6.09
C LYS A 23 -14.49 -9.19 7.08
N TRP A 24 -13.50 -8.63 7.75
CA TRP A 24 -12.68 -9.28 8.77
C TRP A 24 -12.58 -8.38 9.98
N PRO A 25 -13.69 -8.20 10.74
CA PRO A 25 -13.67 -7.41 11.96
C PRO A 25 -12.65 -8.01 12.92
N GLN A 26 -11.52 -7.32 13.08
CA GLN A 26 -10.44 -7.76 13.96
C GLN A 26 -10.76 -7.32 15.38
N ASP A 27 -10.90 -8.30 16.28
CA ASP A 27 -10.69 -8.10 17.71
C ASP A 27 -9.85 -9.30 18.21
N PRO A 28 -8.57 -9.14 18.62
CA PRO A 28 -7.76 -7.93 18.76
C PRO A 28 -6.85 -7.60 17.55
N SER A 29 -6.26 -6.39 17.54
CA SER A 29 -5.27 -5.95 16.55
C SER A 29 -4.11 -6.94 16.41
N LEU A 30 -3.82 -7.35 15.17
CA LEU A 30 -2.68 -8.23 14.88
C LEU A 30 -1.36 -7.61 15.35
N PRO A 31 -0.44 -8.41 15.94
CA PRO A 31 0.93 -8.00 16.18
C PRO A 31 1.62 -7.54 14.88
N PRO A 32 2.58 -6.60 14.94
CA PRO A 32 3.27 -6.12 13.75
C PRO A 32 3.88 -7.22 12.88
N SER A 33 4.42 -8.29 13.49
CA SER A 33 4.97 -9.43 12.76
C SER A 33 3.92 -10.16 11.93
N ASP A 34 2.68 -10.24 12.38
CA ASP A 34 1.60 -10.91 11.67
C ASP A 34 1.06 -10.05 10.52
N GLU A 35 0.95 -8.74 10.71
CA GLU A 35 0.64 -7.81 9.62
C GLU A 35 1.71 -7.90 8.50
N MET A 36 2.99 -8.04 8.86
CA MET A 36 4.06 -8.28 7.88
C MET A 36 3.91 -9.63 7.15
N ARG A 37 3.42 -10.68 7.82
CA ARG A 37 3.11 -11.97 7.18
C ARG A 37 1.93 -11.83 6.20
N VAL A 38 0.92 -11.03 6.53
CA VAL A 38 -0.20 -10.71 5.62
C VAL A 38 0.32 -10.00 4.38
N ILE A 39 1.19 -8.99 4.53
CA ILE A 39 1.83 -8.30 3.39
C ILE A 39 2.60 -9.30 2.52
N LYS A 40 3.40 -10.18 3.12
CA LYS A 40 4.12 -11.22 2.38
C LYS A 40 3.16 -12.11 1.58
N LYS A 41 2.03 -12.51 2.16
CA LYS A 41 1.04 -13.35 1.46
C LYS A 41 0.38 -12.59 0.31
N LEU A 42 0.08 -11.30 0.47
CA LEU A 42 -0.48 -10.45 -0.59
C LEU A 42 0.49 -10.29 -1.77
N LEU A 43 1.79 -10.16 -1.49
CA LEU A 43 2.82 -10.15 -2.53
C LEU A 43 2.87 -11.48 -3.29
N GLN A 44 2.80 -12.61 -2.59
CA GLN A 44 2.74 -13.92 -3.25
C GLN A 44 1.50 -14.04 -4.14
N LEU A 45 0.33 -13.59 -3.67
CA LEU A 45 -0.90 -13.61 -4.47
C LEU A 45 -0.81 -12.70 -5.71
N ALA A 46 -0.06 -11.60 -5.63
CA ALA A 46 0.20 -10.74 -6.78
C ALA A 46 1.07 -11.47 -7.81
N ASP A 47 2.15 -12.11 -7.35
CA ASP A 47 3.07 -12.91 -8.18
C ASP A 47 2.33 -14.08 -8.85
N ASP A 48 1.51 -14.81 -8.09
CA ASP A 48 0.67 -15.89 -8.62
C ASP A 48 -0.35 -15.33 -9.65
N GLY A 49 -0.96 -14.18 -9.34
CA GLY A 49 -1.93 -13.50 -10.20
C GLY A 49 -1.32 -12.94 -11.49
N TRP A 50 -0.02 -12.63 -11.49
CA TRP A 50 0.70 -12.13 -12.66
C TRP A 50 0.65 -13.12 -13.83
N TYR A 51 0.74 -14.42 -13.56
CA TYR A 51 0.67 -15.47 -14.58
C TYR A 51 -0.75 -15.69 -15.14
N ILE A 52 -1.78 -15.16 -14.47
CA ILE A 52 -3.18 -15.40 -14.78
C ILE A 52 -3.82 -14.18 -15.44
N THR A 53 -3.36 -12.98 -15.08
CA THR A 53 -3.94 -11.71 -15.53
C THR A 53 -3.17 -11.13 -16.71
N GLN A 54 -3.89 -10.54 -17.67
CA GLN A 54 -3.27 -9.89 -18.81
C GLN A 54 -2.86 -8.46 -18.46
N ASP A 55 -1.69 -8.05 -18.95
CA ASP A 55 -1.20 -6.69 -18.82
C ASP A 55 -2.15 -5.69 -19.49
N ASN A 56 -2.39 -4.57 -18.80
CA ASN A 56 -2.99 -3.40 -19.39
C ASN A 56 -1.91 -2.42 -19.85
N LEU A 57 -2.17 -1.67 -20.92
CA LEU A 57 -1.31 -0.56 -21.34
C LEU A 57 -1.78 0.76 -20.71
N VAL A 58 -0.96 1.34 -19.84
CA VAL A 58 -1.20 2.65 -19.24
C VAL A 58 -0.08 3.59 -19.66
N ALA A 59 -0.39 4.56 -20.53
CA ALA A 59 0.59 5.51 -21.07
C ALA A 59 1.85 4.84 -21.66
N GLY A 60 1.66 3.74 -22.40
CA GLY A 60 2.75 2.97 -23.01
C GLY A 60 3.50 2.04 -22.04
N THR A 61 3.16 2.04 -20.76
CA THR A 61 3.73 1.13 -19.76
C THR A 61 2.81 -0.07 -19.58
N LYS A 62 3.36 -1.28 -19.59
CA LYS A 62 2.63 -2.50 -19.21
C LYS A 62 2.41 -2.48 -17.70
N VAL A 63 1.15 -2.59 -17.31
CA VAL A 63 0.71 -2.55 -15.92
C VAL A 63 -0.20 -3.74 -15.68
N ASN A 64 0.25 -4.65 -14.83
CA ASN A 64 -0.54 -5.79 -14.45
C ASN A 64 -1.59 -5.36 -13.39
N PRO A 65 -2.89 -5.66 -13.59
CA PRO A 65 -3.93 -5.32 -12.61
C PRO A 65 -3.72 -5.98 -11.25
N ALA A 66 -3.17 -7.19 -11.20
CA ALA A 66 -2.90 -7.92 -9.96
C ALA A 66 -1.91 -7.16 -9.06
N ASP A 67 -0.89 -6.54 -9.66
CA ASP A 67 0.09 -5.71 -8.94
C ASP A 67 -0.58 -4.50 -8.29
N LEU A 68 -1.45 -3.81 -9.03
CA LEU A 68 -2.16 -2.63 -8.52
C LEU A 68 -3.18 -3.01 -7.44
N GLU A 69 -3.84 -4.15 -7.57
CA GLU A 69 -4.78 -4.65 -6.57
C GLU A 69 -4.05 -5.02 -5.27
N ALA A 70 -2.93 -5.76 -5.38
CA ALA A 70 -2.10 -6.11 -4.25
C ALA A 70 -1.53 -4.86 -3.57
N ALA A 71 -1.04 -3.88 -4.35
CA ALA A 71 -0.54 -2.62 -3.81
C ALA A 71 -1.61 -1.87 -3.00
N ARG A 72 -2.86 -1.84 -3.46
CA ARG A 72 -3.98 -1.23 -2.74
C ARG A 72 -4.28 -1.96 -1.42
N LYS A 73 -4.30 -3.30 -1.44
CA LYS A 73 -4.51 -4.12 -0.23
C LYS A 73 -3.39 -3.93 0.80
N ILE A 74 -2.13 -3.97 0.34
CA ILE A 74 -0.94 -3.74 1.17
C ILE A 74 -0.97 -2.35 1.78
N ALA A 75 -1.36 -1.32 1.02
CA ALA A 75 -1.50 0.04 1.56
C ALA A 75 -2.51 0.09 2.72
N GLY A 76 -3.66 -0.58 2.60
CA GLY A 76 -4.64 -0.70 3.68
C GLY A 76 -4.07 -1.36 4.93
N VAL A 77 -3.33 -2.46 4.77
CA VAL A 77 -2.64 -3.16 5.86
C VAL A 77 -1.60 -2.26 6.55
N CYS A 78 -0.79 -1.54 5.78
CA CYS A 78 0.22 -0.63 6.31
C CYS A 78 -0.40 0.52 7.12
N VAL A 79 -1.50 1.11 6.63
CA VAL A 79 -2.22 2.17 7.34
C VAL A 79 -2.77 1.64 8.67
N ARG A 80 -3.49 0.52 8.64
CA ARG A 80 -4.02 -0.12 9.86
C ARG A 80 -2.92 -0.44 10.87
N LEU A 81 -1.79 -1.00 10.41
CA LEU A 81 -0.64 -1.30 11.25
C LEU A 81 -0.11 -0.04 11.96
N MET A 82 0.04 1.07 11.23
CA MET A 82 0.54 2.33 11.79
C MET A 82 -0.50 3.04 12.68
N GLU A 83 -1.79 2.85 12.45
CA GLU A 83 -2.85 3.36 13.35
C GLU A 83 -2.85 2.61 14.69
N ASN A 84 -2.68 1.29 14.67
CA ASN A 84 -2.69 0.46 15.87
C ASN A 84 -1.40 0.60 16.71
N TRP A 85 -0.25 0.78 16.07
CA TRP A 85 1.06 0.70 16.73
C TRP A 85 1.90 1.97 16.65
N GLY A 86 1.40 2.99 15.95
CA GLY A 86 2.10 4.24 15.68
C GLY A 86 3.06 4.16 14.49
N ALA A 87 3.34 5.32 13.90
CA ALA A 87 4.38 5.46 12.87
C ALA A 87 5.69 5.90 13.53
N PRO A 88 6.75 5.07 13.54
CA PRO A 88 8.03 5.47 14.11
C PRO A 88 8.60 6.66 13.33
N ARG A 89 9.15 7.64 14.05
CA ARG A 89 9.83 8.78 13.41
C ARG A 89 11.03 8.25 12.62
N ARG A 90 11.19 8.73 11.38
CA ARG A 90 12.39 8.45 10.58
C ARG A 90 13.62 8.95 11.34
N LYS A 91 14.55 8.04 11.68
CA LYS A 91 15.88 8.42 12.11
C LYS A 91 16.64 8.93 10.88
N VAL A 92 16.93 10.22 10.83
CA VAL A 92 17.80 10.80 9.79
C VAL A 92 19.24 10.62 10.30
N PRO A 93 20.15 9.98 9.54
CA PRO A 93 21.57 9.94 9.92
C PRO A 93 22.08 11.37 10.09
N GLU A 94 22.81 11.63 11.18
CA GLU A 94 23.29 12.98 11.57
C GLU A 94 24.11 13.68 10.47
N ASN A 95 24.64 12.91 9.51
CA ASN A 95 25.49 13.39 8.42
C ASN A 95 24.74 13.74 7.11
N ILE A 96 23.41 13.73 7.08
CA ILE A 96 22.67 14.18 5.89
C ILE A 96 22.36 15.67 6.03
N THR A 97 23.15 16.50 5.37
CA THR A 97 22.89 17.94 5.22
C THR A 97 21.48 18.12 4.64
N PRO A 98 20.59 18.91 5.26
CA PRO A 98 19.25 19.12 4.73
C PRO A 98 19.36 19.74 3.33
N VAL A 99 18.84 19.04 2.32
CA VAL A 99 18.66 19.63 0.99
C VAL A 99 17.62 20.72 1.14
N LYS A 100 18.07 21.99 1.10
CA LYS A 100 17.15 23.13 1.11
C LYS A 100 16.13 22.93 -0.03
N PRO A 101 14.81 23.03 0.25
CA PRO A 101 13.83 22.92 -0.81
C PRO A 101 14.09 24.03 -1.84
N LYS A 102 14.26 23.67 -3.11
CA LYS A 102 14.21 24.65 -4.20
C LYS A 102 12.84 25.30 -4.16
N ARG A 103 12.79 26.58 -3.78
CA ARG A 103 11.59 27.40 -3.96
C ARG A 103 11.36 27.51 -5.47
N SER A 104 10.28 26.90 -5.94
CA SER A 104 9.68 27.15 -7.26
C SER A 104 8.91 28.46 -7.24
#